data_AF-A0A822AB19-F1
#
_entry.id   AF-A0A822AB19-F1
#
_cell.length_a   1.000
_cell.length_b   1.000
_cell.length_c   1.000
_cell.angle_alpha   90.00
_cell.angle_beta   90.00
_cell.angle_gamma   90.00
#
_symmetry.space_group_name_H-M   'P 1'
#
loop_
_entity.id
_entity.type
_entity.pdbx_description
1 polymer ?
#
loop_
_entity_poly.entity_id
_entity_poly.type
_entity_poly.pdbx_seq_one_letter_code
_entity_poly.pdbx_strand_id
1 'polypeptide(L)'
;SGNPEATLPSDSLALAKTYNNLGATYYFQEEYDLSLNCYRKALKIREKMLPNNHPDIGASYNNIGQLYGRKENYEKALEYYEKSMGIKRKILPPTHAEIKLTENNIRILKDKMKH
;
A
#
# COMPACT_ATOMS: atom_id res chain seq x y z
N SER A 1 34.77 -13.87 -19.63
CA SER A 1 33.59 -13.62 -20.48
C SER A 1 32.40 -13.42 -19.57
N GLY A 2 31.53 -12.47 -19.91
CA GLY A 2 30.69 -11.68 -19.00
C GLY A 2 29.84 -12.47 -18.00
N ASN A 3 29.83 -11.96 -16.77
CA ASN A 3 28.84 -12.29 -15.76
C ASN A 3 27.47 -11.80 -16.28
N PRO A 4 26.45 -12.66 -16.43
CA PRO A 4 25.13 -12.21 -16.81
C PRO A 4 24.52 -11.60 -15.54
N GLU A 5 24.81 -10.32 -15.29
CA GLU A 5 23.99 -9.52 -14.40
C GLU A 5 22.55 -9.65 -14.88
N ALA A 6 21.77 -10.40 -14.10
CA ALA A 6 20.35 -10.54 -14.26
C ALA A 6 19.71 -9.15 -14.16
N THR A 7 19.49 -8.50 -15.30
CA THR A 7 18.70 -7.27 -15.47
C THR A 7 17.20 -7.56 -15.32
N LEU A 8 16.80 -8.12 -14.17
CA LEU A 8 15.42 -8.48 -13.84
C LEU A 8 14.86 -7.92 -12.50
N PRO A 9 15.65 -7.41 -11.53
CA PRO A 9 15.11 -6.78 -10.32
C PRO A 9 14.71 -5.30 -10.46
N SER A 10 15.52 -4.48 -11.13
CA SER A 10 15.32 -3.01 -11.19
C SER A 10 14.07 -2.64 -11.98
N ASP A 11 13.87 -3.28 -13.13
CA ASP A 11 12.79 -2.96 -14.06
C ASP A 11 11.43 -3.35 -13.46
N SER A 12 11.42 -4.45 -12.70
CA SER A 12 10.25 -4.88 -11.93
C SER A 12 9.88 -3.85 -10.85
N LEU A 13 10.85 -3.35 -10.07
CA LEU A 13 10.57 -2.34 -9.05
C LEU A 13 10.21 -0.97 -9.66
N ALA A 14 10.80 -0.60 -10.79
CA ALA A 14 10.40 0.58 -11.56
C ALA A 14 8.95 0.45 -12.05
N LEU A 15 8.57 -0.71 -12.58
CA LEU A 15 7.19 -1.00 -12.98
C LEU A 15 6.21 -0.91 -11.80
N ALA A 16 6.59 -1.38 -10.62
CA ALA A 16 5.77 -1.23 -9.41
C ALA A 16 5.55 0.25 -9.04
N LYS A 17 6.59 1.10 -9.17
CA LYS A 17 6.46 2.55 -8.97
C LYS A 17 5.52 3.17 -10.00
N THR A 18 5.64 2.79 -11.27
CA THR A 18 4.73 3.26 -12.33
C THR A 18 3.28 2.88 -12.04
N TYR A 19 3.01 1.62 -11.66
CA TYR A 19 1.66 1.21 -11.26
C TYR A 19 1.16 1.95 -10.03
N ASN A 20 2.01 2.19 -9.03
CA ASN A 20 1.63 2.97 -7.86
C ASN A 20 1.22 4.40 -8.24
N ASN A 21 1.97 5.05 -9.12
CA ASN A 21 1.67 6.40 -9.57
C ASN A 21 0.40 6.46 -10.42
N LEU A 22 0.20 5.51 -11.35
CA LEU A 22 -1.06 5.38 -12.10
C LEU A 22 -2.25 5.14 -11.16
N GLY A 23 -2.07 4.31 -10.13
CA GLY A 23 -3.07 4.08 -9.10
C GLY A 23 -3.47 5.35 -8.37
N ALA A 24 -2.50 6.22 -8.06
CA ALA A 24 -2.76 7.52 -7.46
C ALA A 24 -3.47 8.47 -8.43
N THR A 25 -3.07 8.52 -9.70
CA THR A 25 -3.75 9.32 -10.72
C THR A 25 -5.22 8.93 -10.86
N TYR A 26 -5.53 7.63 -10.99
CA TYR A 26 -6.90 7.16 -11.05
C TYR A 26 -7.68 7.40 -9.75
N TYR A 27 -7.01 7.32 -8.58
CA TYR A 27 -7.64 7.66 -7.31
C TYR A 27 -8.12 9.12 -7.27
N PHE A 28 -7.30 10.06 -7.75
CA PHE A 28 -7.68 11.48 -7.80
C PHE A 28 -8.75 11.79 -8.86
N GLN A 29 -8.87 10.95 -9.89
CA GLN A 29 -9.95 11.00 -10.87
C GLN A 29 -11.22 10.27 -10.43
N GLU A 30 -11.23 9.71 -9.22
CA GLU A 30 -12.32 8.89 -8.67
C GLU A 30 -12.61 7.60 -9.46
N GLU A 31 -11.69 7.20 -10.33
CA GLU A 31 -11.68 5.95 -11.09
C GLU A 31 -11.20 4.79 -10.21
N TYR A 32 -11.97 4.49 -9.16
CA TYR A 32 -11.52 3.65 -8.05
C TYR A 32 -11.18 2.21 -8.44
N ASP A 33 -11.83 1.63 -9.46
CA ASP A 33 -11.54 0.27 -9.90
C ASP A 33 -10.22 0.17 -10.68
N LEU A 34 -9.94 1.17 -11.53
CA LEU A 34 -8.65 1.30 -12.22
C LEU A 34 -7.53 1.56 -11.21
N SER A 35 -7.79 2.42 -10.22
CA SER A 35 -6.87 2.67 -9.10
C SER A 35 -6.53 1.39 -8.34
N LEU A 36 -7.55 0.59 -7.97
CA LEU A 36 -7.37 -0.66 -7.23
C LEU A 36 -6.53 -1.66 -8.02
N ASN A 37 -6.80 -1.80 -9.32
CA ASN A 37 -6.05 -2.69 -10.20
C ASN A 37 -4.56 -2.30 -10.23
N CYS A 38 -4.27 -1.01 -10.41
CA CYS A 38 -2.91 -0.48 -10.42
C CYS A 38 -2.20 -0.72 -9.08
N TYR A 39 -2.82 -0.36 -7.95
CA TYR A 39 -2.21 -0.59 -6.64
C TYR A 39 -1.97 -2.07 -6.33
N ARG A 40 -2.87 -2.97 -6.73
CA ARG A 40 -2.66 -4.43 -6.57
C ARG A 40 -1.51 -4.96 -7.41
N LYS A 41 -1.34 -4.48 -8.64
CA LYS A 41 -0.18 -4.82 -9.48
C LYS A 41 1.13 -4.37 -8.84
N ALA A 42 1.18 -3.13 -8.34
CA ALA A 42 2.34 -2.63 -7.62
C ALA A 42 2.65 -3.46 -6.36
N LEU A 43 1.64 -3.77 -5.56
CA LEU A 43 1.77 -4.61 -4.36
C LEU A 43 2.33 -5.99 -4.70
N LYS A 44 1.76 -6.69 -5.70
CA LYS A 44 2.20 -8.03 -6.09
C LYS A 44 3.67 -8.07 -6.50
N ILE A 45 4.15 -7.04 -7.21
CA ILE A 45 5.56 -6.95 -7.58
C ILE A 45 6.43 -6.70 -6.34
N ARG A 46 6.03 -5.77 -5.46
CA ARG A 46 6.74 -5.46 -4.21
C ARG A 46 6.84 -6.67 -3.29
N GLU A 47 5.75 -7.43 -3.10
CA GLU A 47 5.74 -8.67 -2.30
C GLU A 47 6.65 -9.75 -2.88
N LYS A 48 6.79 -9.82 -4.22
CA LYS A 48 7.70 -10.78 -4.87
C LYS A 48 9.17 -10.38 -4.75
N MET A 49 9.46 -9.07 -4.72
CA MET A 49 10.81 -8.55 -4.93
C MET A 49 11.48 -7.97 -3.69
N LEU A 50 10.71 -7.69 -2.64
CA LEU A 50 11.20 -7.03 -1.43
C LEU A 50 11.00 -7.94 -0.21
N PRO A 51 11.81 -7.77 0.84
CA PRO A 51 11.56 -8.41 2.12
C PRO A 51 10.16 -8.07 2.65
N ASN A 52 9.50 -9.01 3.35
CA ASN A 52 8.12 -8.88 3.81
C ASN A 52 7.83 -7.65 4.71
N ASN A 53 8.85 -7.07 5.33
CA ASN A 53 8.75 -5.86 6.17
C ASN A 53 9.21 -4.58 5.46
N HIS A 54 9.40 -4.62 4.13
CA HIS A 54 9.85 -3.46 3.39
C HIS A 54 8.81 -2.33 3.42
N PRO A 55 9.21 -1.07 3.66
CA PRO A 55 8.28 0.07 3.77
C PRO A 55 7.35 0.23 2.55
N ASP A 56 7.85 0.01 1.33
CA ASP A 56 7.04 0.05 0.11
C ASP A 56 5.83 -0.91 0.10
N ILE A 57 5.94 -2.09 0.72
CA ILE A 57 4.81 -3.01 0.87
C ILE A 57 3.78 -2.38 1.84
N GLY A 58 4.26 -1.80 2.95
CA GLY A 58 3.42 -1.07 3.90
C GLY A 58 2.69 0.12 3.26
N ALA A 59 3.37 0.86 2.38
CA ALA A 59 2.78 1.96 1.62
C ALA A 59 1.72 1.46 0.61
N SER A 60 1.98 0.36 -0.10
CA SER A 60 0.97 -0.28 -0.96
C SER A 60 -0.30 -0.65 -0.19
N TYR A 61 -0.17 -1.29 0.98
CA TYR A 61 -1.34 -1.61 1.81
C TYR A 61 -2.09 -0.36 2.26
N ASN A 62 -1.37 0.70 2.67
CA ASN A 62 -1.99 1.97 3.06
C ASN A 62 -2.83 2.58 1.92
N ASN A 63 -2.30 2.59 0.69
CA ASN A 63 -3.00 3.14 -0.48
C ASN A 63 -4.27 2.34 -0.81
N ILE A 64 -4.20 1.01 -0.73
CA ILE A 64 -5.38 0.16 -0.94
C ILE A 64 -6.41 0.36 0.19
N GLY A 65 -5.96 0.51 1.44
CA GLY A 65 -6.83 0.80 2.58
C GLY A 65 -7.57 2.14 2.41
N GLN A 66 -6.86 3.19 2.00
CA GLN A 66 -7.45 4.49 1.69
C GLN A 66 -8.50 4.40 0.58
N LEU A 67 -8.18 3.69 -0.50
CA LEU A 67 -9.09 3.48 -1.61
C LEU A 67 -10.37 2.76 -1.20
N TYR A 68 -10.29 1.68 -0.41
CA TYR A 68 -11.49 1.02 0.11
C TYR A 68 -12.31 1.92 1.03
N GLY A 69 -11.65 2.79 1.81
CA GLY A 69 -12.34 3.79 2.63
C GLY A 69 -13.13 4.79 1.79
N ARG A 70 -12.62 5.20 0.62
CA ARG A 70 -13.36 6.03 -0.35
C ARG A 70 -14.52 5.30 -1.01
N LYS A 71 -14.41 3.98 -1.20
CA LYS A 71 -15.50 3.12 -1.66
C LYS A 71 -16.48 2.71 -0.56
N GLU A 72 -16.36 3.28 0.64
CA GLU A 72 -17.16 2.97 1.83
C GLU A 72 -17.14 1.49 2.25
N ASN A 73 -16.15 0.72 1.78
CA ASN A 73 -15.93 -0.65 2.23
C ASN A 73 -15.00 -0.63 3.44
N TYR A 74 -15.56 -0.29 4.60
CA TYR A 74 -14.79 -0.05 5.80
C TYR A 74 -14.11 -1.31 6.36
N GLU A 75 -14.70 -2.50 6.18
CA GLU A 75 -14.05 -3.75 6.61
C GLU A 75 -12.75 -4.00 5.85
N LYS A 76 -12.76 -3.89 4.51
CA LYS A 76 -11.52 -4.05 3.73
C LYS A 76 -10.54 -2.92 3.99
N ALA A 77 -11.01 -1.68 4.12
CA ALA A 77 -10.14 -0.57 4.45
C ALA A 77 -9.36 -0.85 5.75
N LEU A 78 -10.06 -1.34 6.78
CA LEU A 78 -9.47 -1.71 8.07
C LEU A 78 -8.44 -2.82 7.92
N GLU A 79 -8.76 -3.90 7.21
CA GLU A 79 -7.85 -5.03 6.96
C GLU A 79 -6.51 -4.55 6.36
N TYR A 80 -6.58 -3.69 5.34
CA TYR A 80 -5.38 -3.18 4.67
C TYR A 80 -4.59 -2.19 5.52
N TYR A 81 -5.25 -1.33 6.31
CA TYR A 81 -4.53 -0.47 7.26
C TYR A 81 -3.86 -1.26 8.37
N GLU A 82 -4.47 -2.35 8.87
CA GLU A 82 -3.86 -3.22 9.87
C GLU A 82 -2.62 -3.94 9.31
N LYS A 83 -2.66 -4.40 8.05
CA LYS A 83 -1.47 -4.93 7.36
C LYS A 83 -0.35 -3.89 7.24
N SER A 84 -0.68 -2.65 6.85
CA SER A 84 0.28 -1.55 6.80
C SER A 84 0.89 -1.26 8.17
N MET A 85 0.06 -1.20 9.22
CA MET A 85 0.47 -0.99 10.60
C MET A 85 1.43 -2.08 11.10
N GLY A 86 1.16 -3.34 10.74
CA GLY A 86 2.01 -4.47 11.10
C GLY A 86 3.44 -4.35 10.56
N ILE A 87 3.62 -3.79 9.36
CA ILE A 87 4.94 -3.47 8.81
C ILE A 87 5.54 -2.27 9.52
N LYS A 88 4.80 -1.14 9.61
CA LYS A 88 5.28 0.11 10.23
C LYS A 88 5.82 -0.11 11.65
N ARG A 89 5.14 -0.91 12.48
CA ARG A 89 5.56 -1.24 13.85
C ARG A 89 6.88 -2.02 13.93
N LYS A 90 7.28 -2.73 12.87
CA LYS A 90 8.55 -3.48 12.83
C LYS A 90 9.74 -2.60 12.45
N ILE A 91 9.50 -1.51 11.73
CA ILE A 91 10.58 -0.70 11.11
C ILE A 91 10.65 0.74 11.61
N LEU A 92 9.65 1.22 12.36
CA LEU A 92 9.57 2.59 12.87
C LEU A 92 9.35 2.62 14.39
N PRO A 93 9.86 3.63 15.10
CA PRO A 93 9.55 3.82 16.51
C PRO A 93 8.06 4.19 16.70
N PRO A 94 7.42 3.82 17.83
CA PRO A 94 6.00 4.09 18.10
C PRO A 94 5.57 5.58 18.02
N THR A 95 6.52 6.49 18.17
CA THR A 95 6.32 7.95 18.10
C THR A 95 6.32 8.50 16.67
N HIS A 96 6.64 7.68 15.67
CA HIS A 96 6.74 8.11 14.28
C HIS A 96 5.38 8.57 13.72
N ALA A 97 5.37 9.68 12.99
CA ALA A 97 4.15 10.30 12.46
C ALA A 97 3.31 9.34 11.59
N GLU A 98 3.97 8.53 10.76
CA GLU A 98 3.32 7.47 9.96
C GLU A 98 2.53 6.44 10.78
N ILE A 99 2.96 6.13 12.00
CA ILE A 99 2.20 5.25 12.91
C ILE A 99 0.95 6.00 13.38
N LYS A 100 1.11 7.24 13.85
CA LYS A 100 0.00 8.05 14.35
C LYS A 100 -1.08 8.31 13.29
N LEU A 101 -0.67 8.53 12.04
CA LEU A 101 -1.59 8.70 10.92
C LEU A 101 -2.41 7.42 10.67
N THR A 102 -1.76 6.25 10.61
CA THR A 102 -2.49 5.00 10.41
C THR A 102 -3.36 4.63 11.61
N GLU A 103 -2.95 4.94 12.85
CA GLU A 103 -3.80 4.80 14.04
C GLU A 103 -5.08 5.64 13.92
N ASN A 104 -4.96 6.89 13.46
CA ASN A 104 -6.11 7.76 13.23
C ASN A 104 -7.06 7.21 12.15
N ASN A 105 -6.52 6.72 11.03
CA ASN A 105 -7.33 6.12 9.97
C ASN A 105 -8.11 4.89 10.47
N ILE A 106 -7.44 4.01 11.22
CA ILE A 106 -8.07 2.83 11.82
C ILE A 106 -9.19 3.23 12.79
N ARG A 107 -8.94 4.24 13.64
CA ARG A 107 -9.96 4.74 14.59
C ARG A 107 -11.20 5.26 13.86
N ILE A 108 -11.01 6.12 12.85
CA ILE A 108 -12.12 6.68 12.06
C ILE A 108 -12.94 5.57 11.40
N LEU A 109 -12.30 4.56 10.82
CA LEU A 109 -13.01 3.43 10.21
C LEU A 109 -13.80 2.63 11.24
N LYS A 110 -13.21 2.33 12.40
CA LYS A 110 -13.90 1.62 13.48
C LYS A 110 -15.13 2.38 14.00
N ASP A 111 -15.09 3.70 14.00
CA ASP A 111 -16.24 4.51 14.39
C ASP A 111 -17.32 4.51 13.30
N LYS A 112 -16.94 4.62 12.01
CA LYS A 112 -17.85 4.49 10.86
C LYS A 112 -18.55 3.12 10.77
N MET A 113 -17.94 2.06 11.29
CA MET A 113 -18.54 0.71 11.29
C MET A 113 -19.55 0.47 12.42
N LYS A 114 -19.65 1.36 13.40
CA LYS A 114 -20.60 1.25 14.53
C LYS A 114 -21.93 1.95 14.25
N HIS A 115 -22.02 2.70 13.15
CA HIS A 115 -23.16 3.52 12.74
C HIS A 115 -23.66 3.02 11.39
#